data_AF-A0A1R2CYQ4-F1
#
_entry.id   AF-A0A1R2CYQ4-F1
#
_cell.length_a   1.000
_cell.length_b   1.000
_cell.length_c   1.000
_cell.angle_alpha   90.00
_cell.angle_beta   90.00
_cell.angle_gamma   90.00
#
_symmetry.space_group_name_H-M   'P 1'
#
loop_
_entity.id
_entity.type
_entity.pdbx_description
1 polymer ?
#
loop_
_entity_poly.entity_id
_entity_poly.type
_entity_poly.pdbx_seq_one_letter_code
_entity_poly.pdbx_strand_id
1 'polypeptide(L)'
;MDVEELLKCLETLGIHLNTKSDIQGSYLGVLEEVSIKIQKVSRNLNGFNETTSAIEIQCYERYLSSLSLLIIRENTSYVMHLLRLLQKRIKFYAKFCCHRISKENYEKIIGIIKICKRIENDMRHKKSYFGENHDFWILLYRIIKYENILRIQCGMYLDNE
;
A
#
# COMPACT_ATOMS: atom_id res chain seq x y z
N MET A 1 0.40 0.70 -8.60
CA MET A 1 0.96 0.69 -7.24
C MET A 1 0.70 -0.62 -6.55
N ASP A 2 1.70 -1.47 -6.67
CA ASP A 2 1.98 -2.54 -5.73
C ASP A 2 2.73 -2.00 -4.50
N VAL A 3 3.13 -2.92 -3.62
CA VAL A 3 3.92 -2.63 -2.42
C VAL A 3 5.26 -1.99 -2.76
N GLU A 4 5.97 -2.48 -3.78
CA GLU A 4 7.29 -1.99 -4.15
C GLU A 4 7.25 -0.52 -4.57
N GLU A 5 6.23 -0.14 -5.36
CA GLU A 5 6.02 1.25 -5.75
C GLU A 5 5.68 2.15 -4.55
N LEU A 6 4.90 1.67 -3.58
CA LEU A 6 4.61 2.41 -2.35
C LEU A 6 5.87 2.63 -1.50
N LEU A 7 6.76 1.63 -1.44
CA LEU A 7 8.05 1.74 -0.75
C LEU A 7 8.96 2.76 -1.45
N LYS A 8 9.04 2.75 -2.78
CA LYS A 8 9.78 3.77 -3.56
C LYS A 8 9.23 5.19 -3.32
N CYS A 9 7.92 5.34 -3.18
CA CYS A 9 7.31 6.64 -2.84
C CYS A 9 7.74 7.12 -1.45
N LEU A 10 7.84 6.23 -0.46
CA LEU A 10 8.32 6.55 0.89
C LEU A 10 9.79 7.00 0.87
N GLU A 11 10.64 6.29 0.13
CA GLU A 11 12.05 6.66 -0.05
C GLU A 11 12.19 8.04 -0.69
N THR A 12 11.41 8.32 -1.74
CA THR A 12 11.37 9.64 -2.41
C THR A 12 10.97 10.77 -1.45
N LEU A 13 10.11 10.46 -0.46
CA LEU A 13 9.68 11.40 0.57
C LEU A 13 10.69 11.54 1.73
N GLY A 14 11.84 10.88 1.65
CA GLY A 14 12.89 10.86 2.66
C GLY A 14 12.54 10.01 3.88
N ILE A 15 11.66 9.02 3.73
CA ILE A 15 11.46 7.97 4.72
C ILE A 15 12.34 6.80 4.29
N HIS A 16 13.56 6.76 4.81
CA HIS A 16 14.39 5.58 4.73
C HIS A 16 13.86 4.57 5.73
N LEU A 17 13.34 3.46 5.22
CA LEU A 17 12.83 2.36 6.05
C LEU A 17 14.01 1.66 6.73
N ASN A 18 14.57 2.25 7.78
CA ASN A 18 15.27 1.49 8.81
C ASN A 18 14.28 0.64 9.64
N THR A 19 12.98 0.87 9.46
CA THR A 19 11.85 0.07 9.96
C THR A 19 11.49 -1.13 9.06
N LYS A 20 12.48 -1.67 8.34
CA LYS A 20 12.33 -2.92 7.55
C LYS A 20 12.01 -4.14 8.42
N SER A 21 12.35 -4.15 9.72
CA SER A 21 12.25 -5.38 10.52
C SER A 21 10.84 -5.75 10.93
N ASP A 22 10.04 -4.81 11.46
CA ASP A 22 8.87 -5.22 12.25
C ASP A 22 7.61 -5.41 11.40
N ILE A 23 7.37 -4.51 10.43
CA ILE A 23 6.13 -4.48 9.66
C ILE A 23 6.26 -5.30 8.37
N GLN A 24 7.42 -5.21 7.71
CA GLN A 24 7.73 -6.08 6.58
C GLN A 24 7.93 -7.53 7.06
N GLY A 25 8.50 -7.72 8.25
CA GLY A 25 8.67 -9.05 8.88
C GLY A 25 7.34 -9.75 9.14
N SER A 26 6.31 -9.04 9.63
CA SER A 26 4.98 -9.63 9.83
C SER A 26 4.35 -10.11 8.53
N TYR A 27 4.35 -9.28 7.47
CA TYR A 27 3.77 -9.67 6.18
C TYR A 27 4.55 -10.79 5.50
N LEU A 28 5.89 -10.71 5.51
CA LEU A 28 6.76 -11.75 4.96
C LEU A 28 6.62 -13.08 5.72
N GLY A 29 6.54 -13.03 7.06
CA GLY A 29 6.33 -14.22 7.89
C GLY A 29 5.01 -14.93 7.56
N VAL A 30 3.92 -14.18 7.32
CA VAL A 30 2.66 -14.78 6.88
C VAL A 30 2.78 -15.38 5.48
N LEU A 31 3.47 -14.71 4.55
CA LEU A 31 3.69 -15.27 3.21
C LEU A 31 4.51 -16.57 3.25
N GLU A 32 5.55 -16.62 4.07
CA GLU A 32 6.36 -17.82 4.29
C GLU A 32 5.52 -18.96 4.90
N GLU A 33 4.75 -18.66 5.94
CA GLU A 33 3.88 -19.63 6.59
C GLU A 33 2.83 -20.20 5.63
N VAL A 34 2.17 -19.33 4.86
CA VAL A 34 1.16 -19.75 3.87
C VAL A 34 1.81 -20.54 2.74
N SER A 35 3.01 -20.16 2.27
CA SER A 35 3.76 -20.91 1.27
C SER A 35 4.04 -22.35 1.73
N ILE A 36 4.48 -22.54 2.98
CA ILE A 36 4.68 -23.88 3.56
C ILE A 36 3.38 -24.67 3.60
N LYS A 37 2.27 -24.03 3.99
CA LYS A 37 0.94 -24.67 4.05
C LYS A 37 0.45 -25.09 2.66
N ILE A 38 0.61 -24.24 1.64
CA ILE A 38 0.26 -24.56 0.25
C ILE A 38 1.12 -25.71 -0.27
N GLN A 39 2.43 -25.74 0.02
CA GLN A 39 3.28 -26.86 -0.37
C GLN A 39 2.82 -28.18 0.25
N LYS A 40 2.41 -28.19 1.52
CA LYS A 40 1.84 -29.38 2.17
C LYS A 40 0.55 -29.83 1.49
N VAL A 41 -0.35 -28.89 1.19
CA VAL A 41 -1.59 -29.20 0.47
C VAL A 41 -1.29 -29.79 -0.90
N SER A 42 -0.39 -29.18 -1.67
CA SER A 42 0.00 -29.68 -3.00
C SER A 42 0.57 -31.10 -2.94
N ARG A 43 1.41 -31.41 -1.94
CA ARG A 43 1.91 -32.78 -1.73
C ARG A 43 0.79 -33.77 -1.43
N ASN A 44 -0.20 -33.37 -0.62
CA ASN A 44 -1.34 -34.23 -0.29
C ASN A 44 -2.27 -34.45 -1.49
N LEU A 45 -2.51 -33.38 -2.28
CA LEU A 45 -3.29 -33.46 -3.52
C LEU A 45 -2.65 -34.39 -4.56
N ASN A 46 -1.31 -34.44 -4.63
CA ASN A 46 -0.61 -35.38 -5.52
C ASN A 46 -0.80 -36.85 -5.11
N GLY A 47 -1.26 -37.13 -3.89
CA GLY A 47 -1.60 -38.47 -3.41
C GLY A 47 -3.05 -38.86 -3.68
N PHE A 48 -3.86 -37.99 -4.29
CA PHE A 48 -5.26 -38.28 -4.59
C PHE A 48 -5.37 -39.34 -5.67
N ASN A 49 -6.32 -40.25 -5.47
CA ASN A 49 -6.59 -41.36 -6.36
C ASN A 49 -8.11 -41.54 -6.52
N GLU A 50 -8.52 -42.57 -7.24
CA GLU A 50 -9.94 -42.86 -7.52
C GLU A 50 -10.80 -43.12 -6.28
N THR A 51 -10.18 -43.37 -5.11
CA THR A 51 -10.88 -43.58 -3.83
C THR A 51 -11.00 -42.32 -2.97
N THR A 52 -10.35 -41.22 -3.36
CA THR A 52 -10.45 -39.94 -2.63
C THR A 52 -11.87 -39.39 -2.71
N SER A 53 -12.47 -39.12 -1.55
CA SER A 53 -13.84 -38.64 -1.49
C SER A 53 -13.98 -37.20 -1.99
N ALA A 54 -15.10 -36.87 -2.64
CA ALA A 54 -15.41 -35.49 -3.03
C ALA A 54 -15.43 -34.52 -1.83
N ILE A 55 -15.79 -35.02 -0.65
CA ILE A 55 -15.79 -34.24 0.61
C ILE A 55 -14.37 -33.84 0.98
N GLU A 56 -13.41 -34.76 0.84
CA GLU A 56 -12.00 -34.49 1.12
C GLU A 56 -11.44 -33.43 0.17
N ILE A 57 -11.72 -33.54 -1.14
CA ILE A 57 -11.34 -32.54 -2.14
C ILE A 57 -11.90 -31.16 -1.77
N GLN A 58 -13.20 -31.07 -1.44
CA GLN A 58 -13.83 -29.81 -1.03
C GLN A 58 -13.22 -29.21 0.25
N CYS A 59 -12.77 -30.04 1.19
CA CYS A 59 -12.07 -29.55 2.38
C CYS A 59 -10.75 -28.86 2.03
N TYR A 60 -9.97 -29.41 1.09
CA TYR A 60 -8.75 -28.78 0.63
C TYR A 60 -9.01 -27.49 -0.16
N GLU A 61 -10.04 -27.45 -1.01
CA GLU A 61 -10.43 -26.23 -1.74
C GLU A 61 -10.82 -25.09 -0.78
N ARG A 62 -11.62 -25.41 0.25
CA ARG A 62 -11.99 -24.45 1.31
C ARG A 62 -10.76 -23.98 2.08
N TYR A 63 -9.84 -24.90 2.38
CA TYR A 63 -8.60 -24.55 3.06
C TYR A 63 -7.73 -23.61 2.23
N LEU A 64 -7.50 -23.90 0.94
CA LEU A 64 -6.77 -23.01 0.02
C LEU A 64 -7.44 -21.64 -0.12
N SER A 65 -8.77 -21.61 -0.16
CA SER A 65 -9.54 -20.36 -0.17
C SER A 65 -9.29 -19.53 1.10
N SER A 66 -9.27 -20.18 2.27
CA SER A 66 -8.98 -19.50 3.55
C SER A 66 -7.55 -18.94 3.63
N LEU A 67 -6.57 -19.67 3.09
CA LEU A 67 -5.18 -19.19 2.99
C LEU A 67 -5.07 -17.97 2.06
N SER A 68 -5.79 -18.00 0.94
CA SER A 68 -5.84 -16.88 -0.01
C SER A 68 -6.44 -15.63 0.63
N LEU A 69 -7.54 -15.78 1.40
CA LEU A 69 -8.16 -14.69 2.15
C LEU A 69 -7.21 -14.10 3.21
N LEU A 70 -6.43 -14.94 3.89
CA LEU A 70 -5.42 -14.48 4.85
C LEU A 70 -4.36 -13.61 4.17
N ILE A 71 -3.81 -14.04 3.03
CA ILE A 71 -2.84 -13.24 2.25
C ILE A 71 -3.45 -11.89 1.84
N ILE A 72 -4.68 -11.89 1.33
CA ILE A 72 -5.38 -10.68 0.91
C ILE A 72 -5.53 -9.72 2.09
N ARG A 73 -5.93 -10.22 3.26
CA ARG A 73 -6.11 -9.43 4.48
C ARG A 73 -4.80 -8.79 4.94
N GLU A 74 -3.73 -9.57 5.02
CA GLU A 74 -2.42 -9.06 5.44
C GLU A 74 -1.83 -8.07 4.44
N ASN A 75 -1.96 -8.32 3.14
CA ASN A 75 -1.54 -7.37 2.11
C ASN A 75 -2.33 -6.05 2.21
N THR A 76 -3.64 -6.13 2.43
CA THR A 76 -4.50 -4.95 2.61
C THR A 76 -4.06 -4.15 3.85
N SER A 77 -3.80 -4.82 4.96
CA SER A 77 -3.28 -4.20 6.19
C SER A 77 -1.94 -3.50 5.95
N TYR A 78 -1.04 -4.15 5.22
CA TYR A 78 0.28 -3.60 4.92
C TYR A 78 0.21 -2.38 3.99
N VAL A 79 -0.56 -2.46 2.90
CA VAL A 79 -0.81 -1.31 2.00
C VAL A 79 -1.41 -0.14 2.77
N MET A 80 -2.38 -0.37 3.65
CA MET A 80 -2.97 0.65 4.50
C MET A 80 -1.94 1.29 5.43
N HIS A 81 -1.03 0.51 5.99
CA HIS A 81 0.07 1.01 6.81
C HIS A 81 1.00 1.93 5.99
N LEU A 82 1.45 1.50 4.81
CA LEU A 82 2.31 2.30 3.94
C LEU A 82 1.63 3.62 3.52
N LEU A 83 0.34 3.57 3.17
CA LEU A 83 -0.44 4.77 2.85
C LEU A 83 -0.55 5.73 4.04
N ARG A 84 -0.67 5.23 5.29
CA ARG A 84 -0.64 6.06 6.50
C ARG A 84 0.71 6.76 6.68
N LEU A 85 1.82 6.08 6.41
CA LEU A 85 3.16 6.68 6.46
C LEU A 85 3.33 7.77 5.39
N LEU A 86 2.93 7.48 4.14
CA LEU A 86 2.94 8.43 3.04
C LEU A 86 2.12 9.68 3.40
N GLN A 87 0.88 9.48 3.87
CA GLN A 87 -0.01 10.57 4.26
C GLN A 87 0.59 11.45 5.36
N LYS A 88 1.23 10.86 6.39
CA LYS A 88 1.89 11.62 7.47
C LYS A 88 3.01 12.50 6.92
N ARG A 89 3.78 11.98 5.96
CA ARG A 89 4.91 12.70 5.38
C ARG A 89 4.47 13.78 4.40
N ILE A 90 3.47 13.50 3.56
CA ILE A 90 2.85 14.50 2.68
C ILE A 90 2.26 15.65 3.52
N LYS A 91 1.57 15.33 4.63
CA LYS A 91 1.07 16.34 5.59
C LYS A 91 2.20 17.22 6.14
N PHE A 92 3.34 16.62 6.47
CA PHE A 92 4.50 17.35 6.96
C PHE A 92 4.97 18.38 5.93
N TYR A 93 5.15 17.98 4.67
CA TYR A 93 5.52 18.91 3.60
C TYR A 93 4.46 19.99 3.37
N ALA A 94 3.18 19.61 3.30
CA ALA A 94 2.09 20.57 3.10
C ALA A 94 2.03 21.64 4.20
N LYS A 95 2.41 21.30 5.45
CA LYS A 95 2.50 22.27 6.55
C LYS A 95 3.79 23.08 6.54
N PHE A 96 4.92 22.44 6.25
CA PHE A 96 6.23 23.08 6.26
C PHE A 96 6.38 24.11 5.14
N CYS A 97 5.84 23.80 3.96
CA CYS A 97 5.88 24.69 2.80
C CYS A 97 5.06 25.97 2.95
N CYS A 98 4.25 26.13 4.02
CA CYS A 98 3.49 27.36 4.28
C CYS A 98 4.36 28.60 4.56
N HIS A 99 5.66 28.45 4.83
CA HIS A 99 6.48 29.54 5.34
C HIS A 99 7.54 30.10 4.37
N ARG A 100 7.97 29.33 3.35
CA ARG A 100 8.73 29.78 2.16
C ARG A 100 9.17 28.56 1.34
N ILE A 101 8.96 28.60 0.02
CA ILE A 101 9.52 27.61 -0.90
C ILE A 101 10.84 28.15 -1.45
N SER A 102 11.94 27.43 -1.23
CA SER A 102 13.19 27.65 -1.96
C SER A 102 13.20 26.84 -3.25
N LYS A 103 14.05 27.22 -4.22
CA LYS A 103 14.19 26.52 -5.50
C LYS A 103 14.51 25.02 -5.35
N GLU A 104 15.37 24.64 -4.39
CA GLU A 104 15.64 23.22 -4.05
C GLU A 104 14.41 22.48 -3.50
N ASN A 105 13.55 23.19 -2.75
CA ASN A 105 12.32 22.60 -2.21
C ASN A 105 11.22 22.50 -3.28
N TYR A 106 11.24 23.37 -4.30
CA TYR A 106 10.24 23.40 -5.37
C TYR A 106 10.21 22.10 -6.19
N GLU A 107 11.36 21.65 -6.69
CA GLU A 107 11.44 20.39 -7.47
C GLU A 107 10.99 19.18 -6.65
N LYS A 108 11.38 19.17 -5.37
CA LYS A 108 10.95 18.15 -4.42
C LYS A 108 9.43 18.15 -4.25
N ILE A 109 8.82 19.32 -4.05
CA ILE A 109 7.35 19.45 -3.90
C ILE A 109 6.62 18.98 -5.18
N ILE A 110 7.14 19.29 -6.38
CA ILE A 110 6.59 18.77 -7.64
C ILE A 110 6.62 17.24 -7.65
N GLY A 111 7.74 16.64 -7.22
CA GLY A 111 7.85 15.18 -7.07
C GLY A 111 6.76 14.62 -6.15
N ILE A 112 6.50 15.29 -5.02
CA ILE A 112 5.45 14.90 -4.06
C ILE A 112 4.06 15.00 -4.68
N ILE A 113 3.76 16.07 -5.43
CA ILE A 113 2.48 16.24 -6.12
C ILE A 113 2.26 15.11 -7.13
N LYS A 114 3.29 14.74 -7.91
CA LYS A 114 3.23 13.61 -8.86
C LYS A 114 2.93 12.29 -8.14
N ILE A 115 3.56 12.05 -6.98
CA ILE A 115 3.27 10.88 -6.14
C ILE A 115 1.81 10.89 -5.68
N CYS A 116 1.30 12.01 -5.18
CA CYS A 116 -0.09 12.13 -4.72
C CYS A 116 -1.09 11.78 -5.81
N LYS A 117 -0.91 12.32 -7.03
CA LYS A 117 -1.75 11.99 -8.18
C LYS A 117 -1.69 10.53 -8.59
N ARG A 118 -0.50 9.92 -8.54
CA ARG A 118 -0.34 8.50 -8.85
C ARG A 118 -1.07 7.64 -7.80
N ILE A 119 -0.94 7.98 -6.51
CA ILE A 119 -1.70 7.34 -5.44
C ILE A 119 -3.20 7.47 -5.71
N GLU A 120 -3.67 8.67 -6.03
CA GLU A 120 -5.09 8.92 -6.32
C GLU A 120 -5.62 8.05 -7.45
N ASN A 121 -4.93 8.07 -8.59
CA ASN A 121 -5.34 7.33 -9.77
C ASN A 121 -5.40 5.82 -9.47
N ASP A 122 -4.34 5.24 -8.95
CA ASP A 122 -4.29 3.79 -8.72
C ASP A 122 -5.31 3.33 -7.68
N MET A 123 -5.49 4.12 -6.61
CA MET A 123 -6.39 3.77 -5.52
C MET A 123 -7.87 3.92 -5.89
N ARG A 124 -8.21 4.84 -6.80
CA ARG A 124 -9.56 4.93 -7.39
C ARG A 124 -9.91 3.69 -8.23
N HIS A 125 -8.96 3.12 -8.98
CA HIS A 125 -9.18 1.90 -9.76
C HIS A 125 -9.30 0.66 -8.87
N LYS A 126 -8.72 0.68 -7.67
CA LYS A 126 -8.81 -0.41 -6.68
C LYS A 126 -10.04 -0.30 -5.77
N LYS A 127 -11.04 0.50 -6.14
CA LYS A 127 -12.28 0.72 -5.37
C LYS A 127 -13.01 -0.58 -5.01
N SER A 128 -12.98 -1.61 -5.84
CA SER A 128 -13.60 -2.92 -5.52
C SER A 128 -12.92 -3.64 -4.35
N TYR A 129 -11.62 -3.45 -4.17
CA TYR A 129 -10.82 -4.11 -3.13
C TYR A 129 -10.88 -3.37 -1.78
N PHE A 130 -11.03 -2.06 -1.80
CA PHE A 130 -11.07 -1.21 -0.60
C PHE A 130 -12.45 -0.58 -0.34
N GLY A 131 -13.47 -0.94 -1.13
CA GLY A 131 -14.74 -0.21 -1.24
C GLY A 131 -15.45 0.02 0.09
N GLU A 132 -15.43 -0.99 0.95
CA GLU A 132 -16.08 -0.98 2.26
C GLU A 132 -15.16 -0.44 3.38
N ASN A 133 -13.87 -0.21 3.09
CA ASN A 133 -12.92 0.25 4.08
C ASN A 133 -13.00 1.78 4.25
N HIS A 134 -13.77 2.23 5.23
CA HIS A 134 -13.95 3.68 5.48
C HIS A 134 -12.62 4.40 5.80
N ASP A 135 -11.69 3.74 6.49
CA ASP A 135 -10.36 4.30 6.80
C ASP A 135 -9.57 4.60 5.53
N PHE A 136 -9.70 3.75 4.50
CA PHE A 136 -9.03 3.93 3.22
C PHE A 136 -9.49 5.21 2.52
N TRP A 137 -10.82 5.44 2.47
CA TRP A 137 -11.36 6.65 1.85
C TRP A 137 -10.96 7.92 2.58
N ILE A 138 -10.89 7.87 3.92
CA ILE A 138 -10.37 8.99 4.73
C ILE A 138 -8.91 9.27 4.39
N LEU A 139 -8.08 8.24 4.26
CA LEU A 139 -6.66 8.40 3.91
C LEU A 139 -6.50 9.01 2.52
N LEU A 140 -7.22 8.48 1.54
CA LEU A 140 -7.18 8.96 0.16
C LEU A 140 -7.61 10.42 0.07
N TYR A 141 -8.73 10.77 0.71
CA TYR A 141 -9.20 12.17 0.79
C TYR A 141 -8.14 13.09 1.41
N ARG A 142 -7.47 12.67 2.48
CA ARG A 142 -6.40 13.47 3.11
C ARG A 142 -5.20 13.67 2.18
N ILE A 143 -4.81 12.65 1.41
CA ILE A 143 -3.73 12.76 0.42
C ILE A 143 -4.09 13.80 -0.65
N ILE A 144 -5.28 13.70 -1.23
CA ILE A 144 -5.78 14.66 -2.24
C ILE A 144 -5.84 16.08 -1.65
N LYS A 145 -6.32 16.23 -0.41
CA LYS A 145 -6.36 17.52 0.26
C LYS A 145 -4.97 18.15 0.40
N TYR A 146 -3.95 17.37 0.77
CA TYR A 146 -2.58 17.90 0.90
C TYR A 146 -1.91 18.16 -0.45
N GLU A 147 -2.21 17.35 -1.48
CA GLU A 147 -1.79 17.65 -2.86
C GLU A 147 -2.27 19.05 -3.28
N ASN A 148 -3.56 19.34 -3.08
CA ASN A 148 -4.13 20.63 -3.45
C ASN A 148 -3.44 21.80 -2.73
N ILE A 149 -3.12 21.64 -1.44
CA ILE A 149 -2.36 22.63 -0.68
C ILE A 149 -0.98 22.85 -1.32
N LEU A 150 -0.25 21.76 -1.62
CA LEU A 150 1.07 21.85 -2.25
C LEU A 150 1.02 22.52 -3.63
N ARG A 151 -0.01 22.23 -4.44
CA ARG A 151 -0.19 22.85 -5.77
C ARG A 151 -0.43 24.35 -5.69
N ILE A 152 -1.28 24.81 -4.76
CA ILE A 152 -1.53 26.24 -4.55
C ILE A 152 -0.22 26.95 -4.17
N GLN A 153 0.55 26.36 -3.25
CA GLN A 153 1.82 26.95 -2.79
C GLN A 153 2.88 26.98 -3.90
N CYS A 154 2.95 25.96 -4.77
CA CYS A 154 3.80 25.99 -5.96
C CYS A 154 3.36 27.04 -6.99
N GLY A 155 2.06 27.23 -7.18
CA GLY A 155 1.53 28.27 -8.07
C GLY A 155 1.94 29.67 -7.63
N MET A 156 1.85 29.95 -6.33
CA MET A 156 2.31 31.23 -5.75
C MET A 156 3.81 31.50 -5.94
N TYR A 157 4.65 30.46 -6.10
CA TYR A 157 6.08 30.64 -6.38
C TYR A 157 6.32 31.13 -7.82
N LEU A 158 5.57 30.61 -8.80
CA LEU A 158 5.71 30.99 -10.21
C LEU A 158 5.24 32.43 -10.50
N ASP A 159 4.30 32.96 -9.70
CA ASP A 159 3.82 34.34 -9.84
C ASP A 159 4.78 35.37 -9.21
N ASN A 160 5.80 34.93 -8.47
CA ASN A 160 6.79 35.77 -7.78
C ASN A 160 8.20 35.75 -8.41
N GLU A 161 8.40 35.00 -9.50
CA GLU A 161 9.61 35.03 -10.36
C GLU A 161 9.40 35.94 -11.58
#